data_AF-W1I864-F1
#
_entry.id   AF-W1I864-F1
#
_cell.length_a   1.000
_cell.length_b   1.000
_cell.length_c   1.000
_cell.angle_alpha   90.00
_cell.angle_beta   90.00
_cell.angle_gamma   90.00
#
_symmetry.space_group_name_H-M   'P 1'
#
loop_
_entity.id
_entity.type
_entity.pdbx_description
1 polymer ?
#
loop_
_entity_poly.entity_id
_entity_poly.type
_entity_poly.pdbx_seq_one_letter_code
_entity_poly.pdbx_strand_id
1 'polypeptide(L)'
;VCDFIQPFGKYAGFIFILALLGLLARRYFIDRVRYITAPSDRAMLGLLIFIGFSGLMMQFTSHTDIVMVKAFFRGLIHFNWQPLPADAPLLIHLTLVLILMFIFPISKLLHAPGIFFSPSRNQVDNPREKRHLAPWAAKLEKQDKLYLDELD
;
A
#
# COMPACT_ATOMS: atom_id res chain seq x y z
N VAL A 1 -12.15 3.93 24.99
CA VAL A 1 -11.41 4.25 23.74
C VAL A 1 -11.97 3.49 22.55
N CYS A 2 -12.18 2.17 22.63
CA CYS A 2 -12.73 1.39 21.51
C CYS A 2 -14.13 1.82 21.06
N ASP A 3 -15.06 2.07 21.99
CA ASP A 3 -16.46 2.42 21.65
C ASP A 3 -16.60 3.76 20.91
N PHE A 4 -15.69 4.70 21.19
CA PHE A 4 -15.69 6.02 20.53
C PHE A 4 -15.19 5.94 19.09
N ILE A 5 -14.22 5.06 18.80
CA ILE A 5 -13.60 4.92 17.46
C ILE A 5 -14.42 3.97 16.57
N GLN A 6 -15.11 3.00 17.18
CA GLN A 6 -15.91 1.99 16.49
C GLN A 6 -16.89 2.54 15.43
N PRO A 7 -17.67 3.62 15.66
CA PRO A 7 -18.56 4.16 14.64
C PRO A 7 -17.79 4.70 13.43
N PHE A 8 -16.65 5.37 13.64
CA PHE A 8 -15.83 5.90 12.55
C PHE A 8 -15.30 4.78 11.65
N GLY A 9 -14.89 3.65 12.23
CA GLY A 9 -14.45 2.49 11.45
C GLY A 9 -15.55 1.92 10.53
N LYS A 10 -16.80 1.86 11.03
CA LYS A 10 -17.95 1.36 10.24
C LYS A 10 -18.25 2.27 9.04
N TYR A 11 -18.25 3.59 9.24
CA TYR A 11 -18.56 4.54 8.16
C TYR A 11 -17.38 4.79 7.22
N ALA A 12 -16.15 4.65 7.70
CA ALA A 12 -14.95 4.78 6.87
C ALA A 12 -14.92 3.78 5.72
N GLY A 13 -15.50 2.57 5.89
CA GLY A 13 -15.63 1.59 4.81
C GLY A 13 -16.42 2.09 3.60
N PHE A 14 -17.51 2.83 3.83
CA PHE A 14 -18.29 3.43 2.74
C PHE A 14 -17.51 4.56 2.06
N ILE A 15 -16.87 5.43 2.84
CA ILE A 15 -16.02 6.51 2.31
C ILE A 15 -14.89 5.92 1.46
N PHE A 16 -14.26 4.83 1.91
CA PHE A 16 -13.20 4.14 1.18
C PHE A 16 -13.68 3.66 -0.20
N ILE A 17 -14.82 2.97 -0.27
CA ILE A 17 -15.36 2.51 -1.56
C ILE A 17 -15.73 3.69 -2.46
N LEU A 18 -16.40 4.70 -1.93
CA LEU A 18 -16.78 5.89 -2.70
C LEU A 18 -15.54 6.63 -3.25
N ALA A 19 -14.50 6.78 -2.44
CA ALA A 19 -13.24 7.39 -2.86
C ALA A 19 -12.55 6.59 -3.97
N LEU A 20 -12.52 5.26 -3.86
CA LEU A 20 -11.95 4.39 -4.89
C LEU A 20 -12.76 4.42 -6.19
N LEU A 21 -14.09 4.42 -6.10
CA LEU A 21 -14.97 4.57 -7.26
C LEU A 21 -14.75 5.94 -7.93
N GLY A 22 -14.60 7.02 -7.16
CA GLY A 22 -14.25 8.34 -7.69
C GLY A 22 -12.90 8.35 -8.40
N LEU A 23 -11.89 7.67 -7.84
CA LEU A 23 -10.57 7.54 -8.47
C LEU A 23 -10.61 6.68 -9.74
N LEU A 24 -11.43 5.62 -9.76
CA LEU A 24 -11.65 4.78 -10.93
C LEU A 24 -12.38 5.56 -12.03
N ALA A 25 -13.44 6.30 -11.68
CA ALA A 25 -14.16 7.19 -12.56
C ALA A 25 -13.22 8.22 -13.19
N ARG A 26 -12.38 8.88 -12.38
CA ARG A 26 -11.34 9.80 -12.86
C ARG A 26 -10.43 9.17 -13.93
N ARG A 27 -10.08 7.89 -13.81
CA ARG A 27 -9.24 7.18 -14.79
C ARG A 27 -9.98 6.79 -16.06
N TYR A 28 -11.30 6.72 -16.03
CA TYR A 28 -12.12 6.38 -17.19
C TYR A 28 -12.55 7.62 -17.98
N PHE A 29 -12.94 8.69 -17.28
CA PHE A 29 -13.54 9.88 -17.89
C PHE A 29 -12.54 10.97 -18.29
N ILE A 30 -11.35 11.03 -17.68
CA ILE A 30 -10.36 12.06 -18.02
C ILE A 30 -9.36 11.49 -19.03
N ASP A 31 -9.38 11.99 -20.27
CA ASP A 31 -8.54 11.52 -21.38
C ASP A 31 -7.05 11.48 -21.05
N ARG A 32 -6.53 12.56 -20.44
CA ARG A 32 -5.12 12.64 -20.04
C ARG A 32 -4.70 11.52 -19.11
N VAL A 33 -5.57 11.16 -18.16
CA VAL A 33 -5.31 10.10 -17.18
C VAL A 33 -5.50 8.74 -17.84
N ARG A 34 -6.56 8.58 -18.64
CA ARG A 34 -6.88 7.33 -19.34
C ARG A 34 -5.73 6.89 -20.26
N TYR A 35 -5.11 7.84 -20.96
CA TYR A 35 -4.00 7.60 -21.89
C TYR A 35 -2.77 7.01 -21.18
N ILE A 36 -2.44 7.49 -19.97
CA ILE A 36 -1.26 7.04 -19.20
C ILE A 36 -1.54 5.84 -18.27
N THR A 37 -2.79 5.37 -18.21
CA THR A 37 -3.20 4.35 -17.23
C THR A 37 -2.98 2.94 -17.77
N ALA A 38 -2.14 2.16 -17.09
CA ALA A 38 -1.91 0.75 -17.40
C ALA A 38 -3.09 -0.14 -16.95
N PRO A 39 -3.28 -1.34 -17.54
CA PRO A 39 -4.31 -2.28 -17.07
C PRO A 39 -4.16 -2.66 -15.59
N SER A 40 -2.92 -2.78 -15.11
CA SER A 40 -2.61 -3.08 -13.71
C SER A 40 -3.14 -2.02 -12.73
N ASP A 41 -3.20 -0.75 -13.14
CA ASP A 41 -3.76 0.34 -12.31
C ASP A 41 -5.25 0.15 -12.03
N ARG A 42 -5.99 -0.30 -13.05
CA ARG A 42 -7.42 -0.57 -12.95
C ARG A 42 -7.68 -1.85 -12.15
N ALA A 43 -6.86 -2.88 -12.36
CA ALA A 43 -6.94 -4.13 -11.63
C ALA A 43 -6.72 -3.94 -10.12
N MET A 44 -5.73 -3.13 -9.71
CA MET A 44 -5.49 -2.85 -8.29
C MET A 44 -6.64 -2.07 -7.65
N LEU A 45 -7.22 -1.09 -8.35
CA LEU A 45 -8.40 -0.39 -7.84
C LEU A 45 -9.61 -1.31 -7.73
N GLY A 46 -9.84 -2.15 -8.73
CA GLY A 46 -10.90 -3.16 -8.68
C GLY A 46 -10.73 -4.10 -7.49
N LEU A 47 -9.52 -4.62 -7.28
CA LEU A 47 -9.20 -5.50 -6.16
C LEU A 47 -9.52 -4.83 -4.82
N LEU A 48 -9.09 -3.58 -4.61
CA LEU A 48 -9.38 -2.85 -3.37
C LEU A 48 -10.89 -2.56 -3.19
N ILE A 49 -11.62 -2.27 -4.27
CA ILE A 49 -13.07 -2.08 -4.23
C ILE A 49 -13.76 -3.39 -3.80
N PHE A 50 -13.40 -4.54 -4.36
CA PHE A 50 -13.98 -5.83 -3.99
C PHE A 50 -13.63 -6.25 -2.55
N ILE A 51 -12.41 -5.94 -2.08
CA ILE A 51 -12.02 -6.14 -0.67
C ILE A 51 -12.90 -5.28 0.24
N GLY A 52 -13.02 -3.98 -0.06
CA GLY A 52 -13.87 -3.07 0.72
C GLY A 52 -15.33 -3.51 0.73
N PHE A 53 -15.86 -3.89 -0.43
CA PHE A 53 -17.25 -4.33 -0.58
C PHE A 53 -17.53 -5.62 0.18
N SER A 54 -16.69 -6.65 0.04
CA SER A 54 -16.82 -7.89 0.82
C SER A 54 -16.72 -7.65 2.33
N GLY A 55 -15.88 -6.71 2.77
CA GLY A 55 -15.82 -6.30 4.18
C GLY A 55 -17.11 -5.64 4.68
N LEU A 56 -17.72 -4.75 3.88
CA LEU A 56 -19.03 -4.17 4.21
C LEU A 56 -20.15 -5.22 4.23
N MET A 57 -20.11 -6.19 3.31
CA MET A 57 -21.07 -7.30 3.29
C MET A 57 -21.02 -8.11 4.59
N MET A 58 -19.83 -8.38 5.12
CA MET A 58 -19.67 -9.05 6.43
C MET A 58 -20.19 -8.22 7.60
N GLN A 59 -20.11 -6.89 7.51
CA GLN A 59 -20.50 -5.98 8.59
C GLN A 59 -22.00 -5.64 8.60
N PHE A 60 -22.67 -5.64 7.44
CA PHE A 60 -24.04 -5.13 7.31
C PHE A 60 -25.04 -6.15 6.76
N THR A 61 -24.59 -7.20 6.07
CA THR A 61 -25.50 -8.17 5.43
C THR A 61 -25.40 -9.55 6.07
N SER A 62 -24.21 -10.14 6.07
CA SER A 62 -23.98 -11.52 6.51
C SER A 62 -22.89 -11.53 7.57
N HIS A 63 -23.30 -11.46 8.82
CA HIS A 63 -22.40 -11.38 9.96
C HIS A 63 -21.67 -12.71 10.16
N THR A 64 -20.34 -12.67 10.06
CA THR A 64 -19.46 -13.82 10.29
C THR A 64 -19.23 -14.06 11.79
N ASP A 65 -19.02 -15.31 12.18
CA ASP A 65 -18.56 -15.64 13.54
C ASP A 65 -17.14 -15.15 13.81
N ILE A 66 -17.05 -13.98 14.45
CA ILE A 66 -15.78 -13.31 14.78
C ILE A 66 -14.97 -14.12 15.81
N VAL A 67 -15.61 -14.93 16.67
CA VAL A 67 -14.90 -15.75 17.66
C VAL A 67 -14.14 -16.86 16.96
N MET A 68 -14.79 -17.54 16.02
CA MET A 68 -14.13 -18.56 15.19
C MET A 68 -13.03 -17.98 14.31
N VAL A 69 -13.24 -16.82 13.67
CA VAL A 69 -12.18 -16.16 12.88
C VAL A 69 -10.97 -15.83 13.76
N LYS A 70 -11.17 -15.31 14.97
CA LYS A 70 -10.06 -15.06 15.91
C LYS A 70 -9.36 -16.35 16.34
N ALA A 71 -10.11 -17.42 16.58
CA ALA A 71 -9.53 -18.73 16.90
C ALA A 71 -8.67 -19.25 15.73
N PHE A 72 -9.15 -19.13 14.49
CA PHE A 72 -8.41 -19.48 13.27
C PHE A 72 -7.05 -18.78 13.19
N PHE A 73 -7.04 -17.45 13.25
CA PHE A 73 -5.79 -16.69 13.13
C PHE A 73 -4.84 -16.90 14.33
N ARG A 74 -5.36 -17.05 15.55
CA ARG A 74 -4.51 -17.42 16.70
C ARG A 74 -3.93 -18.82 16.54
N GLY A 75 -4.71 -19.75 16.00
CA GLY A 75 -4.26 -21.09 15.65
C GLY A 75 -3.11 -21.07 14.66
N LEU A 76 -3.21 -20.25 13.60
CA LEU A 76 -2.15 -20.09 12.61
C LEU A 76 -0.83 -19.60 13.22
N ILE A 77 -0.88 -18.64 14.15
CA ILE A 77 0.30 -18.12 14.86
C ILE A 77 0.97 -19.19 15.73
N HIS A 78 0.18 -20.05 16.38
CA HIS A 78 0.66 -21.10 17.29
C HIS A 78 0.83 -22.46 16.59
N PHE A 79 0.76 -22.51 15.26
CA PHE A 79 0.80 -23.75 14.47
C PHE A 79 -0.22 -24.82 14.91
N ASN A 80 -1.36 -24.36 15.44
CA ASN A 80 -2.49 -25.20 15.85
C ASN A 80 -3.69 -24.90 14.95
N TRP A 81 -3.91 -25.73 13.93
CA TRP A 81 -4.97 -25.54 12.95
C TRP A 81 -6.36 -25.55 13.62
N GLN A 82 -7.13 -24.50 13.36
CA GLN A 82 -8.50 -24.34 13.84
C GLN A 82 -9.45 -24.27 12.63
N PRO A 83 -10.75 -24.57 12.79
CA PRO A 83 -11.71 -24.45 11.70
C PRO A 83 -11.95 -22.99 11.30
N LEU A 84 -12.01 -22.73 10.00
CA LEU A 84 -12.41 -21.43 9.45
C LEU A 84 -13.94 -21.43 9.20
N PRO A 85 -14.67 -20.36 9.58
CA PRO A 85 -16.08 -20.22 9.20
C PRO A 85 -16.25 -20.29 7.67
N ALA A 86 -17.28 -21.03 7.23
CA ALA A 86 -17.57 -21.22 5.80
C ALA A 86 -18.46 -20.12 5.21
N ASP A 87 -18.52 -18.94 5.85
CA ASP A 87 -19.32 -17.82 5.38
C ASP A 87 -18.78 -17.29 4.04
N ALA A 88 -19.61 -17.29 3.00
CA ALA A 88 -19.17 -16.91 1.66
C ALA A 88 -18.51 -15.52 1.59
N PRO A 89 -19.03 -14.46 2.24
CA PRO A 89 -18.39 -13.14 2.23
C PRO A 89 -17.01 -13.14 2.90
N LEU A 90 -16.83 -13.91 3.98
CA LEU A 90 -15.53 -14.06 4.64
C LEU A 90 -14.53 -14.73 3.70
N LEU A 91 -14.91 -15.85 3.08
CA LEU A 91 -14.03 -16.58 2.19
C LEU A 91 -13.60 -15.71 1.00
N ILE A 92 -14.53 -15.01 0.37
CA ILE A 92 -14.24 -14.06 -0.71
C ILE A 92 -13.29 -12.97 -0.22
N HIS A 93 -13.57 -12.36 0.95
CA HIS A 93 -12.73 -11.31 1.50
C HIS A 93 -11.30 -11.78 1.75
N LEU A 94 -11.13 -12.92 2.44
CA LEU A 94 -9.82 -13.49 2.74
C LEU A 94 -9.04 -13.86 1.48
N THR A 95 -9.70 -14.47 0.48
CA THR A 95 -9.05 -14.79 -0.79
C THR A 95 -8.57 -13.53 -1.52
N LEU A 96 -9.39 -12.47 -1.57
CA LEU A 96 -8.98 -11.20 -2.19
C LEU A 96 -7.82 -10.54 -1.44
N VAL A 97 -7.83 -10.59 -0.11
CA VAL A 97 -6.71 -10.08 0.71
C VAL A 97 -5.44 -10.89 0.49
N LEU A 98 -5.52 -12.22 0.37
CA LEU A 98 -4.38 -13.07 0.04
C LEU A 98 -3.79 -12.74 -1.34
N ILE A 99 -4.66 -12.53 -2.35
CA ILE A 99 -4.24 -12.06 -3.68
C ILE A 99 -3.55 -10.70 -3.58
N LEU A 100 -4.11 -9.77 -2.78
CA LEU A 100 -3.48 -8.48 -2.54
C LEU A 100 -2.10 -8.65 -1.91
N MET A 101 -1.95 -9.45 -0.85
CA MET A 101 -0.66 -9.68 -0.19
C MET A 101 0.40 -10.26 -1.15
N PHE A 102 -0.01 -11.17 -2.04
CA PHE A 102 0.89 -11.76 -3.04
C PHE A 102 1.36 -10.74 -4.10
N ILE A 103 0.45 -9.89 -4.59
CA ILE A 103 0.76 -8.90 -5.64
C ILE A 103 1.37 -7.62 -5.06
N PHE A 104 1.09 -7.29 -3.80
CA PHE A 104 1.52 -6.08 -3.11
C PHE A 104 3.01 -5.73 -3.32
N PRO A 105 3.98 -6.64 -3.09
CA PRO A 105 5.41 -6.29 -3.15
C PRO A 105 5.90 -5.91 -4.56
N ILE A 106 5.20 -6.35 -5.60
CA ILE A 106 5.55 -6.06 -7.01
C ILE A 106 4.63 -5.01 -7.64
N SER A 107 3.72 -4.43 -6.85
CA SER A 107 2.70 -3.49 -7.34
C SER A 107 3.07 -2.04 -7.07
N LYS A 108 2.33 -1.12 -7.70
CA LYS A 108 2.40 0.32 -7.39
C LYS A 108 1.95 0.66 -5.95
N LEU A 109 1.35 -0.28 -5.21
CA LEU A 109 0.94 -0.07 -3.81
C LEU A 109 2.12 -0.11 -2.82
N LEU A 110 3.31 -0.55 -3.26
CA LEU A 110 4.53 -0.51 -2.44
C LEU A 110 4.92 0.90 -1.99
N HIS A 111 4.35 1.95 -2.60
CA HIS A 111 4.53 3.33 -2.14
C HIS A 111 4.06 3.55 -0.69
N ALA A 112 3.08 2.77 -0.20
CA ALA A 112 2.56 2.92 1.16
C ALA A 112 3.63 2.72 2.24
N PRO A 113 4.39 1.60 2.28
CA PRO A 113 5.57 1.50 3.15
C PRO A 113 6.76 2.30 2.61
N GLY A 114 6.87 2.50 1.29
CA GLY A 114 7.98 3.22 0.67
C GLY A 114 8.17 4.67 1.16
N ILE A 115 7.11 5.32 1.65
CA ILE A 115 7.20 6.67 2.21
C ILE A 115 8.16 6.76 3.41
N PHE A 116 8.25 5.70 4.23
CA PHE A 116 9.14 5.65 5.40
C PHE A 116 10.61 5.55 5.00
N PHE A 117 10.89 5.03 3.80
CA PHE A 117 12.24 4.91 3.24
C PHE A 117 12.58 6.03 2.26
N SER A 118 11.72 7.05 2.14
CA SER A 118 11.96 8.15 1.20
C SER A 118 13.17 9.00 1.62
N PRO A 119 14.17 9.19 0.74
CA PRO A 119 15.32 10.05 1.00
C PRO A 119 14.93 11.43 1.52
N SER A 120 13.91 12.06 0.92
CA SER A 120 13.44 13.40 1.28
C SER A 120 12.84 13.52 2.69
N ARG A 121 12.53 12.40 3.39
CA ARG A 121 11.98 12.43 4.75
C ARG A 121 12.95 11.89 5.80
N ASN A 122 13.85 10.98 5.42
CA ASN A 122 14.75 10.29 6.35
C ASN A 122 16.23 10.62 6.15
N GLN A 123 16.60 11.29 5.05
CA GLN A 123 17.94 11.83 4.88
C GLN A 123 17.94 13.31 5.26
N VAL A 124 19.00 13.73 5.92
CA VAL A 124 19.23 15.14 6.20
C VAL A 124 19.37 15.84 4.86
N ASP A 125 18.43 16.73 4.55
CA ASP A 125 18.58 17.65 3.44
C ASP A 125 19.72 18.60 3.81
N ASN A 126 20.91 18.32 3.28
CA ASN A 126 22.04 19.24 3.31
C ASN A 126 22.02 19.98 1.96
N PRO A 127 21.25 21.06 1.80
CA PRO A 127 21.12 21.75 0.53
C PRO A 127 22.43 22.50 0.23
N ARG A 128 23.42 21.83 -0.38
CA ARG A 128 24.71 22.39 -0.84
C ARG A 128 25.58 23.12 0.21
N GLU A 129 25.10 23.35 1.43
CA GLU A 129 25.87 23.93 2.56
C GLU A 129 26.97 22.98 3.03
N LYS A 130 26.69 21.66 3.02
CA LYS A 130 27.71 20.63 3.09
C LYS A 130 27.90 20.00 1.72
N ARG A 131 28.96 20.43 1.03
CA ARG A 131 29.41 19.75 -0.18
C ARG A 131 29.84 18.33 0.18
N HIS A 132 29.08 17.33 -0.27
CA HIS A 132 29.50 15.94 -0.23
C HIS A 132 30.65 15.73 -1.22
N LEU A 133 31.87 15.74 -0.70
CA LEU A 133 33.10 15.58 -1.47
C LEU A 133 33.55 14.12 -1.41
N ALA A 134 33.49 13.42 -2.53
CA ALA A 134 34.00 12.05 -2.59
C ALA A 134 35.53 12.04 -2.41
N PRO A 135 36.14 10.98 -1.85
CA PRO A 135 37.58 10.94 -1.59
C PRO A 135 38.45 11.17 -2.84
N TRP A 136 37.98 10.79 -4.03
CA TRP A 136 38.68 11.03 -5.30
C TRP A 136 38.65 12.52 -5.68
N ALA A 137 37.48 13.17 -5.58
CA ALA A 137 37.34 14.60 -5.84
C ALA A 137 38.16 15.44 -4.86
N ALA A 138 38.35 14.95 -3.63
CA ALA A 138 39.19 15.61 -2.62
C ALA A 138 40.68 15.58 -2.96
N LYS A 139 41.13 14.55 -3.70
CA LYS A 139 42.51 14.46 -4.18
C LYS A 139 42.76 15.42 -5.33
N LEU A 140 41.80 15.53 -6.25
CA LEU A 140 41.86 16.45 -7.39
C LEU A 140 41.88 17.91 -6.97
N GLU A 141 41.00 18.32 -6.04
CA GLU A 141 41.02 19.69 -5.51
C GLU A 141 42.30 20.03 -4.76
N LYS A 142 42.90 19.08 -4.04
CA LYS A 142 44.21 19.28 -3.42
C LYS A 142 45.32 19.52 -4.43
N GLN A 143 45.14 19.01 -5.65
CA GLN A 143 46.08 19.19 -6.76
C GLN A 143 45.72 20.38 -7.64
N ASP A 144 44.67 21.14 -7.28
CA ASP A 144 44.11 22.23 -8.09
C ASP A 144 43.75 21.79 -9.52
N LYS A 145 43.34 20.51 -9.66
CA LYS A 145 42.97 19.87 -10.92
C LYS A 145 41.48 19.63 -11.01
N LEU A 146 40.94 19.77 -12.20
CA LEU A 146 39.58 19.37 -12.52
C LEU A 146 39.54 17.90 -12.95
N TYR A 147 38.36 17.28 -12.87
CA TYR A 147 38.15 15.93 -13.40
C TYR A 147 38.35 15.84 -14.92
N LEU A 148 38.27 16.97 -15.62
CA LEU A 148 38.57 17.06 -17.04
C LEU A 148 40.06 16.85 -17.31
N ASP A 149 40.93 17.20 -16.37
CA ASP A 149 42.40 17.08 -16.51
C ASP A 149 42.90 15.63 -16.38
N GLU A 150 42.01 14.69 -16.01
CA GLU A 150 42.28 13.24 -15.98
C GLU A 150 41.72 12.51 -17.22
N LEU A 151 40.98 13.19 -18.10
CA LEU A 151 40.35 12.59 -19.29
C LEU A 151 41.21 12.70 -20.57
N ASP A 152 42.38 13.31 -20.48
CA ASP A 152 43.41 13.43 -21.54
C ASP A 152 44.58 12.44 -21.30
#